data_AF-A0A4S4MP14-F1
#
_entry.id   AF-A0A4S4MP14-F1
#
_cell.length_a   1.000
_cell.length_b   1.000
_cell.length_c   1.000
_cell.angle_alpha   90.00
_cell.angle_beta   90.00
_cell.angle_gamma   90.00
#
_symmetry.space_group_name_H-M   'P 1'
#
loop_
_entity.id
_entity.type
_entity.pdbx_description
1 polymer ?
#
loop_
_entity_poly.entity_id
_entity_poly.type
_entity_poly.pdbx_seq_one_letter_code
_entity_poly.pdbx_strand_id
1 'polypeptide(L)'
;MTSAAYIDDMLPVDLQYIRQVAREIDSGQKEKKRRIQHAEDDARCVKRRRDKDVVKKDKRDQKETMLNGLQPRLEVGEIEVKPGTVAEIDMELDWHRRFDSLVLLKSRMKNKVEKLTHLLAAVKRYHQWVPEPSMDVGDKSSSEGDAEMERGDENEEVGEVVMLTGSGNVSDCDSDAEFDWS
;
A
#
# COMPACT_ATOMS: atom_id res chain seq x y z
N MET A 1 34.59 32.88 19.85
CA MET A 1 35.80 32.07 19.65
C MET A 1 35.37 30.74 19.06
N THR A 2 35.84 30.41 17.86
CA THR A 2 35.59 29.09 17.24
C THR A 2 36.49 28.05 17.92
N SER A 3 36.04 26.80 18.00
CA SER A 3 36.80 25.71 18.65
C SER A 3 38.20 25.52 18.05
N ALA A 4 38.39 25.86 16.78
CA ALA A 4 39.69 25.80 16.10
C ALA A 4 40.72 26.80 16.68
N ALA A 5 40.31 28.05 16.95
CA ALA A 5 41.22 29.07 17.48
C ALA A 5 41.70 28.76 18.92
N TYR A 6 40.90 28.01 19.69
CA TYR A 6 41.25 27.59 21.04
C TYR A 6 42.27 26.44 21.08
N ILE A 7 42.33 25.62 20.03
CA ILE A 7 43.26 24.49 19.93
C ILE A 7 44.66 24.96 19.52
N ASP A 8 44.75 26.00 18.69
CA ASP A 8 46.03 26.55 18.22
C ASP A 8 46.80 27.29 19.33
N ASP A 9 46.12 27.82 20.34
CA ASP A 9 46.73 28.51 21.49
C ASP A 9 47.15 27.56 22.64
N MET A 10 46.98 26.24 22.49
CA MET A 10 47.33 25.26 23.54
C MET A 10 48.82 24.96 23.62
N LEU A 11 49.27 24.64 24.84
CA LEU A 11 50.61 24.14 25.06
C LEU A 11 50.80 22.77 24.38
N PRO A 12 52.00 22.46 23.88
CA PRO A 12 52.27 21.21 23.15
C PRO A 12 52.04 19.96 24.00
N VAL A 13 52.15 20.06 25.33
CA VAL A 13 51.89 18.96 26.27
C VAL A 13 50.39 18.63 26.33
N ASP A 14 49.53 19.64 26.37
CA ASP A 14 48.07 19.47 26.38
C ASP A 14 47.59 18.88 25.06
N LEU A 15 48.19 19.30 23.94
CA LEU A 15 47.92 18.71 22.62
C LEU A 15 48.31 17.23 22.55
N GLN A 16 49.41 16.81 23.17
CA GLN A 16 49.79 15.40 23.25
C GLN A 16 48.79 14.58 24.07
N TYR A 17 48.40 15.09 25.24
CA TYR A 17 47.41 14.46 26.09
C TYR A 17 46.06 14.29 25.37
N ILE A 18 45.55 15.35 24.73
CA ILE A 18 44.28 15.31 23.98
C ILE A 18 44.37 14.30 22.83
N ARG A 19 45.50 14.25 22.09
CA ARG A 19 45.70 13.27 21.02
C ARG A 19 45.73 11.83 21.55
N GLN A 20 46.31 11.59 22.72
CA GLN A 20 46.33 10.28 23.35
C GLN A 20 44.92 9.85 23.77
N VAL A 21 44.18 10.73 24.44
CA VAL A 21 42.78 10.47 24.82
C VAL A 21 41.89 10.26 23.59
N ALA A 22 42.07 11.04 22.53
CA ALA A 22 41.33 10.86 21.28
C ALA A 22 41.61 9.48 20.65
N ARG A 23 42.87 9.03 20.63
CA ARG A 23 43.24 7.69 20.16
C ARG A 23 42.64 6.59 21.02
N GLU A 24 42.60 6.75 22.34
CA GLU A 24 41.95 5.80 23.24
C GLU A 24 40.45 5.72 22.98
N ILE A 25 39.77 6.86 22.78
CA ILE A 25 38.36 6.92 22.41
C ILE A 25 38.10 6.26 21.05
N ASP A 26 38.93 6.58 20.05
CA ASP A 26 38.84 6.02 18.70
C ASP A 26 39.11 4.51 18.69
N SER A 27 40.04 4.02 19.51
CA SER A 27 40.34 2.59 19.67
C SER A 27 39.13 1.79 20.14
N GLY A 28 38.20 2.44 20.87
CA GLY A 28 36.96 1.83 21.32
C GLY A 28 35.98 1.48 20.19
N GLN A 29 36.16 2.05 18.98
CA GLN A 29 35.33 1.82 17.79
C GLN A 29 33.81 1.87 18.05
N LYS A 30 33.37 2.59 19.09
CA LYS A 30 31.98 2.60 19.55
C LYS A 30 31.04 3.08 18.47
N GLU A 31 31.46 4.10 17.72
CA GLU A 31 30.71 4.65 16.60
C GLU A 31 30.52 3.62 15.48
N LYS A 32 31.57 2.86 15.16
CA LYS A 32 31.51 1.80 14.15
C LYS A 32 30.54 0.71 14.58
N LYS A 33 30.60 0.28 15.84
CA LYS A 33 29.67 -0.71 16.40
C LYS A 33 28.23 -0.21 16.37
N ARG A 34 27.99 1.04 16.77
CA ARG A 34 26.68 1.67 16.73
C ARG A 34 26.10 1.70 15.31
N ARG A 35 26.90 2.07 14.31
CA ARG A 35 26.48 2.07 12.90
C ARG A 35 26.11 0.68 12.39
N ILE A 36 26.89 -0.35 12.75
CA ILE A 36 26.59 -1.73 12.38
C ILE A 36 25.27 -2.18 13.04
N GLN A 37 25.09 -1.90 14.33
CA GLN A 37 23.88 -2.26 15.05
C GLN A 37 22.64 -1.60 14.45
N HIS A 38 22.68 -0.30 14.15
CA HIS A 38 21.58 0.39 13.46
C HIS A 38 21.27 -0.22 12.09
N ALA A 39 22.31 -0.53 11.30
CA ALA A 39 22.11 -1.16 10.00
C ALA A 39 21.46 -2.55 10.11
N GLU A 40 21.84 -3.34 11.13
CA GLU A 40 21.24 -4.64 11.41
C GLU A 40 19.78 -4.52 11.87
N ASP A 41 19.48 -3.56 12.75
CA ASP A 41 18.12 -3.27 13.21
C ASP A 41 17.22 -2.84 12.05
N ASP A 42 17.69 -1.91 11.23
CA ASP A 42 16.97 -1.44 10.05
C ASP A 42 16.72 -2.59 9.07
N ALA A 43 17.73 -3.44 8.82
CA ALA A 43 17.59 -4.61 7.97
C ALA A 43 16.54 -5.60 8.53
N ARG A 44 16.53 -5.86 9.84
CA ARG A 44 15.51 -6.68 10.51
C ARG A 44 14.12 -6.09 10.35
N CYS A 45 13.98 -4.78 10.59
CA CYS A 45 12.71 -4.07 10.46
C CYS A 45 12.15 -4.11 9.03
N VAL A 46 13.00 -3.85 8.04
CA VAL A 46 12.62 -3.92 6.62
C VAL A 46 12.20 -5.33 6.24
N LYS A 47 12.95 -6.35 6.65
CA LYS A 47 12.59 -7.76 6.40
C LYS A 47 11.22 -8.08 7.00
N ARG A 48 10.99 -7.76 8.28
CA ARG A 48 9.70 -8.00 8.95
C ARG A 48 8.54 -7.28 8.26
N ARG A 49 8.75 -6.06 7.77
CA ARG A 49 7.74 -5.31 7.01
C ARG A 49 7.42 -6.01 5.68
N ARG A 50 8.44 -6.40 4.92
CA ARG A 50 8.28 -7.14 3.66
C ARG A 50 7.53 -8.45 3.88
N ASP A 51 7.88 -9.22 4.91
CA ASP A 51 7.19 -10.48 5.23
C ASP A 51 5.69 -10.24 5.52
N LYS A 52 5.37 -9.19 6.29
CA LYS A 52 3.97 -8.79 6.55
C LYS A 52 3.25 -8.35 5.28
N ASP A 53 3.93 -7.65 4.38
CA ASP A 53 3.35 -7.17 3.13
C ASP A 53 3.08 -8.31 2.14
N VAL A 54 3.96 -9.32 2.08
CA VAL A 54 3.72 -10.56 1.32
C VAL A 54 2.46 -11.26 1.83
N VAL A 55 2.33 -11.48 3.14
CA VAL A 55 1.13 -12.12 3.71
C VAL A 55 -0.15 -11.31 3.44
N LYS A 56 -0.07 -9.97 3.48
CA LYS A 56 -1.21 -9.11 3.14
C LYS A 56 -1.57 -9.21 1.66
N LYS A 57 -0.56 -9.27 0.78
CA LYS A 57 -0.75 -9.42 -0.66
C LYS A 57 -1.40 -10.77 -0.95
N ASP A 58 -0.86 -11.86 -0.43
CA ASP A 58 -1.43 -13.21 -0.63
C ASP A 58 -2.90 -13.27 -0.18
N LYS A 59 -3.24 -12.68 0.97
CA LYS A 59 -4.63 -12.60 1.45
C LYS A 59 -5.53 -11.75 0.55
N ARG A 60 -4.99 -10.72 -0.10
CA ARG A 60 -5.73 -9.89 -1.06
C ARG A 60 -5.95 -10.68 -2.34
N ASP A 61 -4.90 -11.30 -2.87
CA ASP A 61 -4.92 -12.08 -4.10
C ASP A 61 -5.85 -13.31 -3.96
N GLN A 62 -5.87 -13.96 -2.79
CA GLN A 62 -6.84 -15.02 -2.47
C GLN A 62 -8.29 -14.52 -2.49
N LYS A 63 -8.57 -13.34 -1.91
CA LYS A 63 -9.91 -12.75 -1.97
C LYS A 63 -10.28 -12.35 -3.40
N GLU A 64 -9.32 -11.86 -4.15
CA GLU A 64 -9.52 -11.44 -5.52
C GLU A 64 -9.85 -12.61 -6.45
N THR A 65 -9.14 -13.72 -6.30
CA THR A 65 -9.42 -14.97 -7.03
C THR A 65 -10.79 -15.54 -6.67
N MET A 66 -11.16 -15.56 -5.37
CA MET A 66 -12.50 -15.98 -4.94
C MET A 66 -13.61 -15.10 -5.55
N LEU A 67 -13.42 -13.79 -5.58
CA LEU A 67 -14.38 -12.85 -6.14
C LEU A 67 -14.44 -12.91 -7.68
N ASN A 68 -13.33 -13.22 -8.37
CA ASN A 68 -13.32 -13.40 -9.82
C ASN A 68 -14.11 -14.65 -10.26
N GLY A 69 -14.09 -15.71 -9.44
CA GLY A 69 -14.87 -16.92 -9.67
C GLY A 69 -16.34 -16.83 -9.26
N LEU A 70 -16.74 -15.74 -8.61
CA LEU A 70 -18.10 -15.55 -8.13
C LEU A 70 -18.99 -15.00 -9.26
N GLN A 71 -20.08 -15.69 -9.54
CA GLN A 71 -21.13 -15.21 -10.44
C GLN A 71 -22.21 -14.50 -9.60
N PRO A 72 -22.19 -13.15 -9.52
CA PRO A 72 -23.14 -12.42 -8.70
C PRO A 72 -24.55 -12.53 -9.28
N ARG A 73 -25.56 -12.58 -8.40
CA ARG A 73 -26.96 -12.47 -8.82
C ARG A 73 -27.24 -11.02 -9.22
N LEU A 74 -27.60 -10.83 -10.48
CA LEU A 74 -27.88 -9.50 -11.04
C LEU A 74 -29.39 -9.21 -11.09
N GLU A 75 -30.25 -10.20 -10.88
CA GLU A 75 -31.69 -9.99 -10.90
C GLU A 75 -32.24 -9.62 -9.52
N VAL A 76 -32.85 -8.42 -9.45
CA VAL A 76 -33.48 -7.88 -8.23
C VAL A 76 -34.57 -8.82 -7.70
N GLY A 77 -35.39 -9.40 -8.58
CA GLY A 77 -36.47 -10.31 -8.20
C GLY A 77 -35.98 -11.62 -7.57
N GLU A 78 -34.87 -12.17 -8.08
CA GLU A 78 -34.29 -13.40 -7.51
C GLU A 78 -33.71 -13.18 -6.12
N ILE A 79 -33.10 -12.02 -5.87
CA ILE A 79 -32.53 -11.65 -4.57
C ILE A 79 -33.65 -11.44 -3.53
N GLU A 80 -34.78 -10.84 -3.94
CA GLU A 80 -35.93 -10.64 -3.04
C GLU A 80 -36.61 -11.96 -2.66
N VAL A 81 -36.78 -12.88 -3.62
CA VAL A 81 -37.42 -14.18 -3.38
C VAL A 81 -36.52 -15.15 -2.60
N LYS A 82 -35.20 -15.10 -2.85
CA LYS A 82 -34.20 -15.94 -2.17
C LYS A 82 -33.03 -15.09 -1.71
N PRO A 83 -33.12 -14.42 -0.53
CA PRO A 83 -32.06 -13.55 -0.05
C PRO A 83 -30.74 -14.28 0.28
N GLY A 84 -30.76 -15.61 0.42
CA GLY A 84 -29.57 -16.41 0.70
C GLY A 84 -29.02 -16.21 2.12
N THR A 85 -27.78 -16.64 2.31
CA THR A 85 -27.04 -16.55 3.59
C THR A 85 -26.35 -15.18 3.72
N VAL A 86 -26.11 -14.71 4.95
CA VAL A 86 -25.39 -13.43 5.18
C VAL A 86 -23.99 -13.44 4.53
N ALA A 87 -23.32 -14.60 4.52
CA ALA A 87 -22.02 -14.76 3.87
C ALA A 87 -22.09 -14.57 2.34
N GLU A 88 -23.14 -15.08 1.70
CA GLU A 88 -23.36 -14.91 0.25
C GLU A 88 -23.62 -13.44 -0.09
N ILE A 89 -24.49 -12.78 0.67
CA ILE A 89 -24.78 -11.35 0.52
C ILE A 89 -23.50 -10.51 0.70
N ASP A 90 -22.67 -10.84 1.70
CA ASP A 90 -21.40 -10.14 1.93
C ASP A 90 -20.41 -10.32 0.77
N MET A 91 -20.35 -11.52 0.17
CA MET A 91 -19.51 -11.77 -1.00
C MET A 91 -20.00 -11.00 -2.24
N GLU A 92 -21.31 -10.97 -2.48
CA GLU A 92 -21.92 -10.20 -3.57
C GLU A 92 -21.68 -8.69 -3.40
N LEU A 93 -21.82 -8.17 -2.17
CA LEU A 93 -21.50 -6.78 -1.85
C LEU A 93 -20.01 -6.46 -2.08
N ASP A 94 -19.10 -7.36 -1.66
CA ASP A 94 -17.66 -7.19 -1.90
C ASP A 94 -17.32 -7.23 -3.41
N TRP A 95 -18.09 -7.96 -4.22
CA TRP A 95 -17.98 -7.93 -5.68
C TRP A 95 -18.44 -6.59 -6.25
N HIS A 96 -19.64 -6.11 -5.88
CA HIS A 96 -20.18 -4.82 -6.36
C HIS A 96 -19.30 -3.63 -5.98
N ARG A 97 -18.61 -3.68 -4.83
CA ARG A 97 -17.65 -2.64 -4.39
C ARG A 97 -16.50 -2.39 -5.35
N ARG A 98 -16.20 -3.32 -6.26
CA ARG A 98 -15.17 -3.12 -7.30
C ARG A 98 -15.60 -2.10 -8.35
N PHE A 99 -16.91 -2.03 -8.61
CA PHE A 99 -17.49 -1.17 -9.64
C PHE A 99 -18.18 0.06 -9.03
N ASP A 100 -18.71 -0.08 -7.82
CA ASP A 100 -19.48 0.95 -7.12
C ASP A 100 -18.83 1.32 -5.78
N SER A 101 -18.20 2.50 -5.73
CA SER A 101 -17.57 3.04 -4.51
C SER A 101 -18.59 3.48 -3.45
N LEU A 102 -19.87 3.61 -3.81
CA LEU A 102 -20.96 3.98 -2.89
C LEU A 102 -21.46 2.80 -2.05
N VAL A 103 -20.98 1.58 -2.31
CA VAL A 103 -21.31 0.41 -1.49
C VAL A 103 -20.48 0.44 -0.20
N LEU A 104 -21.17 0.51 0.94
CA LEU A 104 -20.55 0.58 2.26
C LEU A 104 -19.78 -0.71 2.60
N LEU A 105 -18.77 -0.59 3.47
CA LEU A 105 -18.09 -1.75 4.03
C LEU A 105 -19.05 -2.57 4.90
N LYS A 106 -18.90 -3.90 4.87
CA LYS A 106 -19.66 -4.84 5.72
C LYS A 106 -19.60 -4.55 7.22
N SER A 107 -18.53 -3.93 7.72
CA SER A 107 -18.43 -3.52 9.12
C SER A 107 -19.40 -2.40 9.51
N ARG A 108 -19.90 -1.63 8.54
CA ARG A 108 -20.88 -0.55 8.76
C ARG A 108 -22.33 -1.06 8.71
N MET A 109 -22.56 -2.26 8.19
CA MET A 109 -23.88 -2.88 8.06
C MET A 109 -24.03 -3.98 9.11
N LYS A 110 -24.84 -3.73 10.14
CA LYS A 110 -24.97 -4.66 11.27
C LYS A 110 -25.99 -5.76 11.00
N ASN A 111 -27.04 -5.41 10.26
CA ASN A 111 -28.20 -6.27 10.09
C ASN A 111 -28.23 -6.89 8.68
N LYS A 112 -28.82 -8.09 8.57
CA LYS A 112 -29.04 -8.75 7.26
C LYS A 112 -29.92 -7.89 6.33
N VAL A 113 -30.93 -7.23 6.89
CA VAL A 113 -31.85 -6.38 6.12
C VAL A 113 -31.12 -5.19 5.50
N GLU A 114 -30.26 -4.50 6.27
CA GLU A 114 -29.43 -3.40 5.77
C GLU A 114 -28.53 -3.88 4.61
N LYS A 115 -27.88 -5.03 4.77
CA LYS A 115 -27.04 -5.63 3.73
C LYS A 115 -27.82 -5.91 2.45
N LEU A 116 -29.03 -6.47 2.57
CA LEU A 116 -29.92 -6.69 1.42
C LEU A 116 -30.34 -5.38 0.76
N THR A 117 -30.72 -4.35 1.52
CA THR A 117 -31.10 -3.05 0.95
C THR A 117 -29.95 -2.41 0.17
N HIS A 118 -28.73 -2.52 0.69
CA HIS A 118 -27.54 -2.04 -0.01
C HIS A 118 -27.21 -2.88 -1.25
N LEU A 119 -27.39 -4.19 -1.20
CA LEU A 119 -27.19 -5.06 -2.35
C LEU A 119 -28.19 -4.73 -3.47
N LEU A 120 -29.48 -4.59 -3.14
CA LEU A 120 -30.50 -4.19 -4.11
C LEU A 120 -30.22 -2.81 -4.72
N ALA A 121 -29.78 -1.85 -3.91
CA ALA A 121 -29.38 -0.54 -4.41
C ALA A 121 -28.15 -0.62 -5.34
N ALA A 122 -27.16 -1.45 -4.98
CA ALA A 122 -25.96 -1.66 -5.78
C ALA A 122 -26.29 -2.31 -7.14
N VAL A 123 -27.15 -3.34 -7.15
CA VAL A 123 -27.62 -4.01 -8.36
C VAL A 123 -28.37 -3.04 -9.27
N LYS A 124 -29.27 -2.22 -8.72
CA LYS A 124 -29.97 -1.17 -9.49
C LYS A 124 -29.01 -0.17 -10.12
N ARG A 125 -27.96 0.24 -9.40
CA ARG A 125 -26.93 1.15 -9.94
C ARG A 125 -26.07 0.46 -10.99
N TYR A 126 -25.76 -0.81 -10.82
CA TYR A 126 -25.02 -1.59 -11.80
C TYR A 126 -25.75 -1.65 -13.16
N HIS A 127 -27.07 -1.91 -13.14
CA HIS A 127 -27.90 -1.87 -14.36
C HIS A 127 -27.99 -0.49 -15.02
N GLN A 128 -27.82 0.59 -14.27
CA GLN A 128 -27.75 1.95 -14.83
C GLN A 128 -26.39 2.27 -15.44
N TRP A 129 -25.33 1.64 -14.93
CA TRP A 129 -23.93 1.89 -15.31
C TRP A 129 -23.47 1.04 -16.48
N VAL A 130 -23.98 -0.19 -16.62
CA VAL A 130 -23.69 -1.03 -17.78
C VAL A 130 -24.58 -0.55 -18.93
N PRO A 131 -24.01 0.03 -20.01
CA PRO A 131 -24.76 0.16 -21.25
C PRO A 131 -25.08 -1.27 -21.70
N GLU A 132 -26.35 -1.58 -21.87
CA GLU A 132 -26.80 -2.79 -22.55
C GLU A 132 -25.89 -3.03 -23.77
N PRO A 133 -25.35 -4.24 -23.98
CA PRO A 133 -24.65 -4.54 -25.22
C PRO A 133 -25.67 -4.32 -26.33
N SER A 134 -25.53 -3.21 -27.07
CA SER A 134 -26.32 -2.97 -28.25
C SER A 134 -26.06 -4.16 -29.17
N MET A 135 -27.04 -5.05 -29.28
CA MET A 135 -27.05 -6.03 -30.35
C MET A 135 -27.29 -5.25 -31.64
N ASP A 136 -26.23 -4.62 -32.13
CA ASP A 136 -26.18 -4.02 -33.46
C ASP A 136 -26.14 -5.18 -34.45
N VAL A 137 -27.33 -5.53 -34.92
CA VAL A 137 -27.52 -6.48 -36.01
C VAL A 137 -27.04 -5.78 -37.28
N GLY A 138 -25.75 -5.93 -37.54
CA GLY A 138 -25.07 -5.96 -38.83
C GLY A 138 -25.47 -4.93 -39.88
N ASP A 139 -24.50 -4.12 -40.28
CA ASP A 139 -24.20 -4.01 -41.70
C ASP A 139 -22.69 -3.98 -41.97
N LYS A 140 -22.28 -4.83 -42.92
CA LYS A 140 -20.92 -4.91 -43.44
C LYS A 140 -20.81 -3.91 -44.58
N SER A 141 -19.96 -2.91 -44.46
CA SER A 141 -19.29 -2.38 -45.65
C SER A 141 -17.80 -2.24 -45.40
N SER A 142 -17.05 -3.15 -46.01
CA SER A 142 -15.63 -3.03 -46.28
C SER A 142 -15.30 -1.70 -46.95
N SER A 143 -14.27 -1.02 -46.45
CA SER A 143 -13.32 -0.33 -47.33
C SER A 143 -11.95 -0.32 -46.67
N GLU A 144 -11.05 -1.13 -47.24
CA GLU A 144 -9.61 -1.01 -47.09
C GLU A 144 -9.15 0.37 -47.57
N GLY A 145 -8.19 0.95 -46.87
CA GLY A 145 -7.58 2.23 -47.19
C GLY A 145 -6.28 2.38 -46.41
N ASP A 146 -5.24 1.73 -46.91
CA ASP A 146 -3.85 1.95 -46.53
C ASP A 146 -3.46 3.42 -46.70
N ALA A 147 -2.84 4.02 -45.67
CA ALA A 147 -1.94 5.15 -45.84
C ALA A 147 -0.93 5.21 -44.69
N GLU A 148 0.32 5.32 -45.11
CA GLU A 148 1.56 5.17 -44.36
C GLU A 148 1.85 6.28 -43.33
N MET A 149 2.54 5.87 -42.27
CA MET A 149 3.79 6.44 -41.75
C MET A 149 3.87 7.97 -41.54
N GLU A 150 3.91 8.41 -40.28
CA GLU A 150 4.94 9.38 -39.89
C GLU A 150 5.43 9.17 -38.45
N ARG A 151 6.73 9.34 -38.34
CA ARG A 151 7.63 9.12 -37.21
C ARG A 151 7.84 10.49 -36.52
N GLY A 152 7.69 10.55 -35.21
CA GLY A 152 8.15 11.66 -34.34
C GLY A 152 8.04 11.20 -32.88
N ASP A 153 9.10 10.67 -32.29
CA ASP A 153 10.20 11.36 -31.59
C ASP A 153 9.76 12.30 -30.45
N GLU A 154 10.01 11.80 -29.24
CA GLU A 154 10.62 12.45 -28.07
C GLU A 154 9.85 13.46 -27.18
N ASN A 155 10.05 13.24 -25.87
CA ASN A 155 9.96 14.17 -24.72
C ASN A 155 8.55 14.33 -24.10
N GLU A 156 8.34 14.40 -22.79
CA GLU A 156 9.24 14.67 -21.66
C GLU A 156 8.55 14.25 -20.35
N GLU A 157 9.35 13.91 -19.34
CA GLU A 157 8.95 13.73 -17.95
C GLU A 157 8.22 14.96 -17.40
N VAL A 158 7.07 14.77 -16.74
CA VAL A 158 6.81 15.46 -15.47
C VAL A 158 6.07 14.51 -14.54
N GLY A 159 6.81 13.98 -13.57
CA GLY A 159 6.26 13.26 -12.43
C GLY A 159 5.46 14.21 -11.54
N GLU A 160 4.14 14.03 -11.50
CA GLU A 160 3.30 14.64 -10.48
C GLU A 160 3.44 13.85 -9.18
N VAL A 161 4.30 14.35 -8.31
CA VAL A 161 4.50 13.86 -6.94
C VAL A 161 3.25 14.21 -6.13
N VAL A 162 2.38 13.22 -5.94
CA VAL A 162 1.29 13.29 -4.97
C VAL A 162 1.91 13.32 -3.57
N MET A 163 1.95 14.51 -2.96
CA MET A 163 2.28 14.70 -1.55
C MET A 163 1.15 14.17 -0.67
N LEU A 164 1.23 12.90 -0.26
CA LEU A 164 0.44 12.37 0.85
C LEU A 164 1.15 12.66 2.17
N THR A 165 0.93 13.86 2.70
CA THR A 165 1.20 14.15 4.12
C THR A 165 0.11 13.50 4.97
N GLY A 166 0.48 12.64 5.91
CA GLY A 166 -0.53 12.09 6.82
C GLY A 166 -0.09 10.91 7.70
N SER A 167 1.03 11.06 8.39
CA SER A 167 1.40 10.45 9.67
C SER A 167 0.53 9.28 10.19
N GLY A 168 1.02 8.07 9.96
CA GLY A 168 0.69 6.87 10.73
C GLY A 168 1.97 6.21 11.21
N ASN A 169 2.84 6.96 11.89
CA ASN A 169 4.07 6.44 12.51
C ASN A 169 3.69 5.66 13.79
N VAL A 170 3.04 4.50 13.62
CA VAL A 170 3.09 3.45 14.64
C VAL A 170 4.45 2.80 14.52
N SER A 171 5.41 3.38 15.25
CA SER A 171 6.68 2.76 15.56
C SER A 171 6.45 1.60 16.53
N ASP A 172 5.76 0.55 16.07
CA ASP A 172 5.68 -0.75 16.75
C ASP A 172 6.97 -1.54 16.47
N CYS A 173 8.09 -0.92 16.83
CA CYS A 173 9.34 -1.60 17.08
C CYS A 173 9.41 -1.76 18.60
N ASP A 174 8.57 -2.66 19.14
CA ASP A 174 8.66 -3.13 20.52
C ASP A 174 10.11 -3.47 20.82
N SER A 175 10.72 -2.61 21.64
CA SER A 175 12.08 -2.73 22.14
C SER A 175 12.13 -3.77 23.26
N ASP A 176 11.88 -5.05 22.94
CA ASP A 176 12.27 -6.16 23.82
C ASP A 176 13.75 -6.50 23.59
N ALA A 177 14.60 -5.48 23.72
CA ALA A 177 16.01 -5.69 24.00
C ALA A 177 16.13 -5.72 25.52
N GLU A 178 16.11 -6.92 26.10
CA GLU A 178 16.59 -7.15 27.47
C GLU A 178 18.01 -6.59 27.56
N PHE A 179 18.12 -5.37 28.08
CA PHE A 179 19.38 -4.71 28.35
C PHE A 179 19.91 -5.27 29.66
N ASP A 180 20.69 -6.34 29.56
CA ASP A 180 21.40 -6.98 30.66
C ASP A 180 22.50 -6.04 31.19
N TRP A 181 22.22 -5.35 32.30
CA TRP A 181 23.24 -4.69 33.11
C TRP A 181 23.86 -5.76 34.01
N SER A 182 24.99 -6.33 33.58
CA SER A 182 25.91 -7.01 34.50
C SER A 182 26.36 -6.09 35.64
#